data_AF-A0A6J7IV86-F1
#
_entry.id   AF-A0A6J7IV86-F1
#
_cell.length_a   1.000
_cell.length_b   1.000
_cell.length_c   1.000
_cell.angle_alpha   90.00
_cell.angle_beta   90.00
_cell.angle_gamma   90.00
#
_symmetry.space_group_name_H-M   'P 1'
#
loop_
_entity.id
_entity.type
_entity.pdbx_description
1 polymer ?
#
loop_
_entity_poly.entity_id
_entity_poly.type
_entity_poly.pdbx_seq_one_letter_code
_entity_poly.pdbx_strand_id
1 'polypeptide(L)'
;MAIYDTMQYVKNDIATVGMGIAASMGQFLLTAGAPGKRYATPNARILMHQPLGGIGGTATDIRIQAEQMAITKRTMAEINAKHTGQTLEKILIDSDRDNWFNAEDAKAYGFIDHIATSDGQVSGGKA
;
A
#
# COMPACT_ATOMS: atom_id res chain seq x y z
N MET A 1 -2.82 -9.43 -3.95
CA MET A 1 -4.24 -9.05 -4.15
C MET A 1 -5.20 -9.81 -3.25
N ALA A 2 -5.09 -11.13 -3.05
CA ALA A 2 -6.03 -11.90 -2.21
C ALA A 2 -6.35 -11.28 -0.82
N ILE A 3 -5.34 -10.84 -0.06
CA ILE A 3 -5.55 -10.18 1.24
C ILE A 3 -6.32 -8.86 1.08
N TYR A 4 -5.92 -8.04 0.11
CA TYR A 4 -6.61 -6.79 -0.22
C TYR A 4 -8.08 -7.05 -0.55
N ASP A 5 -8.37 -8.01 -1.44
CA ASP A 5 -9.74 -8.34 -1.84
C ASP A 5 -10.55 -8.82 -0.64
N THR A 6 -9.93 -9.58 0.27
CA THR A 6 -10.57 -10.02 1.51
C THR A 6 -10.91 -8.83 2.41
N MET A 7 -9.97 -7.88 2.58
CA MET A 7 -10.20 -6.65 3.35
C MET A 7 -11.38 -5.84 2.80
N GLN A 8 -11.57 -5.81 1.47
CA GLN A 8 -12.67 -5.08 0.85
C GLN A 8 -13.98 -5.90 0.78
N TYR A 9 -13.90 -7.23 0.85
CA TYR A 9 -15.05 -8.14 0.70
C TYR A 9 -15.82 -8.34 2.01
N VAL A 10 -15.12 -8.35 3.14
CA VAL A 10 -15.76 -8.55 4.45
C VAL A 10 -16.59 -7.32 4.86
N LYS A 11 -17.67 -7.54 5.63
CA LYS A 11 -18.57 -6.46 6.06
C LYS A 11 -17.96 -5.51 7.09
N ASN A 12 -16.92 -5.96 7.80
CA ASN A 12 -16.31 -5.23 8.89
C ASN A 12 -15.23 -4.30 8.36
N ASP A 13 -15.19 -3.07 8.88
CA ASP A 13 -14.08 -2.18 8.64
C ASP A 13 -12.77 -2.78 9.16
N ILE A 14 -11.75 -2.80 8.32
CA ILE A 14 -10.41 -3.25 8.68
C ILE A 14 -9.55 -2.04 9.06
N ALA A 15 -9.17 -1.95 10.34
CA ALA A 15 -8.15 -1.02 10.78
C ALA A 15 -6.75 -1.58 10.46
N THR A 16 -5.86 -0.73 9.96
CA THR A 16 -4.47 -1.10 9.64
C THR A 16 -3.51 -0.29 10.49
N VAL A 17 -2.47 -0.94 11.01
CA VAL A 17 -1.46 -0.27 11.84
C VAL A 17 -0.06 -0.63 11.35
N GLY A 18 0.63 0.34 10.76
CA GLY A 18 2.03 0.22 10.34
C GLY A 18 2.96 0.37 11.54
N MET A 19 3.64 -0.71 11.93
CA MET A 19 4.62 -0.70 13.02
C MET A 19 5.99 -1.11 12.50
N GLY A 20 7.02 -0.30 12.79
CA GLY A 20 8.38 -0.56 12.31
C GLY A 20 8.52 -0.29 10.81
N ILE A 21 8.17 -1.25 9.96
CA ILE A 21 8.25 -1.11 8.50
C ILE A 21 7.01 -1.65 7.80
N ALA A 22 6.46 -0.84 6.88
CA ALA A 22 5.43 -1.23 5.93
C ALA A 22 5.97 -0.97 4.52
N ALA A 23 6.56 -1.98 3.90
CA ALA A 23 7.23 -1.86 2.60
C ALA A 23 6.53 -2.68 1.52
N SER A 24 6.54 -2.22 0.27
CA SER A 24 6.00 -2.96 -0.86
C SER A 24 4.51 -3.30 -0.65
N MET A 25 4.13 -4.57 -0.79
CA MET A 25 2.79 -5.06 -0.44
C MET A 25 2.36 -4.72 1.00
N GLY A 26 3.29 -4.54 1.94
CA GLY A 26 2.98 -4.06 3.29
C GLY A 26 2.48 -2.62 3.30
N GLN A 27 3.10 -1.71 2.53
CA GLN A 27 2.59 -0.35 2.32
C GLN A 27 1.21 -0.38 1.67
N PHE A 28 1.06 -1.17 0.61
CA PHE A 28 -0.19 -1.27 -0.14
C PHE A 28 -1.36 -1.73 0.76
N LEU A 29 -1.15 -2.76 1.58
CA LEU A 29 -2.17 -3.24 2.52
C LEU A 29 -2.44 -2.25 3.66
N LEU A 30 -1.41 -1.58 4.18
CA LEU A 30 -1.57 -0.51 5.16
C LEU A 30 -2.52 0.57 4.63
N THR A 31 -2.29 1.02 3.40
CA THR A 31 -3.08 2.07 2.75
C THR A 31 -4.51 1.65 2.43
N ALA A 32 -4.76 0.35 2.24
CA ALA A 32 -6.07 -0.21 1.91
C ALA A 32 -7.00 -0.43 3.12
N GLY A 33 -6.59 -0.06 4.33
CA GLY A 33 -7.47 -0.06 5.50
C GLY A 33 -8.65 0.90 5.32
N ALA A 34 -9.69 0.72 6.13
CA ALA A 34 -10.87 1.56 6.07
C ALA A 34 -10.50 3.05 6.29
N PRO A 35 -11.09 3.99 5.52
CA PRO A 35 -10.80 5.42 5.67
C PRO A 35 -11.01 5.91 7.11
N GLY A 36 -10.06 6.68 7.64
CA GLY A 36 -10.05 7.13 9.04
C GLY A 36 -9.58 6.07 10.04
N LYS A 37 -9.20 4.87 9.58
CA LYS A 37 -8.75 3.75 10.43
C LYS A 37 -7.38 3.20 10.02
N ARG A 38 -6.57 4.01 9.35
CA ARG A 38 -5.21 3.67 8.94
C ARG A 38 -4.21 4.41 9.83
N TYR A 39 -3.35 3.66 10.49
CA TYR A 39 -2.46 4.18 11.53
C TYR A 39 -1.01 3.80 11.25
N ALA A 40 -0.05 4.57 11.76
CA ALA A 40 1.32 4.11 11.92
C ALA A 40 1.91 4.59 13.25
N THR A 41 2.93 3.89 13.76
CA THR A 41 3.69 4.38 14.92
C THR A 41 4.66 5.49 14.50
N PRO A 42 5.12 6.37 15.42
CA PRO A 42 5.89 7.57 15.05
C PRO A 42 7.18 7.28 14.27
N ASN A 43 7.84 6.17 14.57
CA ASN A 43 9.10 5.77 13.93
C ASN A 43 8.89 4.79 12.76
N ALA A 44 7.64 4.55 12.34
CA ALA A 44 7.36 3.66 11.22
C ALA A 44 7.95 4.22 9.92
N ARG A 45 8.46 3.30 9.09
CA ARG A 45 8.95 3.59 7.75
C ARG A 45 8.05 2.93 6.73
N ILE A 46 7.57 3.73 5.78
CA ILE A 46 6.74 3.26 4.69
C ILE A 46 7.59 3.31 3.41
N LEU A 47 7.57 2.24 2.63
CA LEU A 47 8.28 2.15 1.35
C LEU A 47 7.30 1.80 0.25
N MET A 48 7.16 2.69 -0.72
CA MET A 48 6.46 2.45 -1.97
C MET A 48 7.48 2.24 -3.09
N HIS A 49 7.23 1.23 -3.92
CA HIS A 49 8.01 0.93 -5.12
C HIS A 49 7.16 0.09 -6.07
N GLN A 50 7.58 -0.06 -7.32
CA GLN A 50 6.89 -0.87 -8.31
C GLN A 50 6.98 -2.36 -7.97
N PRO A 51 6.01 -3.18 -8.41
CA PRO A 51 6.11 -4.62 -8.26
C PRO A 51 7.38 -5.16 -8.91
N LEU A 52 8.06 -6.08 -8.21
CA LEU A 52 9.24 -6.77 -8.71
C LEU A 52 8.86 -8.17 -9.17
N GLY A 53 9.50 -8.64 -10.23
CA GLY A 53 9.34 -10.00 -10.74
C GLY A 53 10.51 -10.41 -11.62
N GLY A 54 10.80 -11.70 -11.65
CA GLY A 54 11.73 -12.28 -12.60
C GLY A 54 11.00 -12.69 -13.87
N ILE A 55 11.61 -12.46 -15.04
CA ILE A 55 11.09 -12.89 -16.34
C ILE A 55 12.08 -13.90 -16.94
N GLY A 56 11.58 -14.99 -17.52
CA GLY A 56 12.42 -15.98 -18.20
C GLY A 56 11.62 -16.96 -19.05
N GLY A 57 12.30 -17.69 -19.92
CA GLY A 57 11.72 -18.67 -20.85
C GLY A 57 11.95 -18.31 -22.32
N THR A 58 11.08 -18.82 -23.19
CA THR A 58 11.11 -18.47 -24.61
C THR A 58 10.75 -17.00 -24.83
N ALA A 59 10.99 -16.47 -26.03
CA ALA A 59 10.58 -15.11 -26.38
C ALA A 59 9.07 -14.86 -26.15
N THR A 60 8.24 -15.88 -26.40
CA THR A 60 6.79 -15.83 -26.14
C THR A 60 6.49 -15.76 -24.65
N ASP A 61 7.16 -16.58 -23.83
CA ASP A 61 6.96 -16.57 -22.38
C ASP A 61 7.36 -15.22 -21.77
N ILE A 62 8.50 -14.67 -22.22
CA ILE A 62 9.00 -13.37 -21.79
C ILE A 62 7.97 -12.27 -22.10
N ARG A 63 7.42 -12.26 -23.32
CA ARG A 63 6.39 -11.29 -23.73
C ARG A 63 5.14 -11.40 -22.85
N ILE A 64 4.62 -12.61 -22.65
CA ILE A 64 3.42 -12.83 -21.84
C ILE A 64 3.64 -12.37 -20.39
N GLN A 65 4.78 -12.72 -19.80
CA GLN A 65 5.11 -12.31 -18.42
C GLN A 65 5.25 -10.79 -18.29
N ALA A 66 5.92 -10.15 -19.25
CA ALA A 66 6.05 -8.69 -19.27
C ALA A 66 4.68 -7.98 -19.36
N GLU A 67 3.78 -8.48 -20.22
CA GLU A 67 2.40 -7.98 -20.32
C GLU A 67 1.63 -8.14 -19.00
N GLN A 68 1.71 -9.30 -18.35
CA GLN A 68 1.06 -9.53 -17.05
C GLN A 68 1.64 -8.67 -15.93
N MET A 69 2.95 -8.43 -15.91
CA MET A 69 3.59 -7.52 -14.95
C MET A 69 3.13 -6.08 -15.16
N ALA A 70 3.01 -5.64 -16.42
CA ALA A 70 2.51 -4.29 -16.74
C ALA A 70 1.06 -4.10 -16.28
N ILE A 71 0.19 -5.10 -16.50
CA ILE A 71 -1.19 -5.10 -16.00
C ILE A 71 -1.20 -5.01 -14.48
N THR A 72 -0.43 -5.86 -13.80
CA THR A 72 -0.35 -5.88 -12.33
C THR A 72 0.12 -4.55 -11.77
N LYS A 73 1.20 -3.97 -12.34
CA LYS A 73 1.72 -2.65 -11.97
C LYS A 73 0.64 -1.57 -12.07
N ARG A 74 -0.10 -1.56 -13.18
CA ARG A 74 -1.17 -0.56 -13.40
C ARG A 74 -2.33 -0.74 -12.42
N THR A 75 -2.84 -1.97 -12.25
CA THR A 75 -3.94 -2.26 -11.32
C THR A 75 -3.59 -1.87 -9.88
N MET A 76 -2.38 -2.20 -9.43
CA MET A 76 -1.92 -1.80 -8.10
C MET A 76 -1.79 -0.28 -7.97
N ALA A 77 -1.28 0.41 -8.99
CA ALA A 77 -1.17 1.87 -8.99
C ALA A 77 -2.54 2.56 -8.93
N GLU A 78 -3.53 2.08 -9.68
CA GLU A 78 -4.91 2.59 -9.67
C GLU A 78 -5.57 2.43 -8.29
N ILE A 79 -5.36 1.27 -7.64
CA ILE A 79 -5.88 1.03 -6.29
C ILE A 79 -5.17 1.90 -5.25
N ASN A 80 -3.85 2.02 -5.34
CA ASN A 80 -3.07 2.86 -4.42
C ASN A 80 -3.47 4.34 -4.58
N ALA A 81 -3.68 4.81 -5.81
CA ALA A 81 -4.21 6.14 -6.11
C ALA A 81 -5.59 6.36 -5.46
N LYS A 82 -6.51 5.38 -5.62
CA LYS A 82 -7.85 5.43 -5.01
C LYS A 82 -7.79 5.62 -3.49
N HIS A 83 -6.94 4.88 -2.79
CA HIS A 83 -6.90 4.92 -1.32
C HIS A 83 -6.06 6.07 -0.76
N THR A 84 -5.07 6.57 -1.51
CA THR A 84 -4.26 7.72 -1.08
C THR A 84 -4.90 9.06 -1.43
N GLY A 85 -5.78 9.09 -2.43
CA GLY A 85 -6.30 10.33 -3.01
C GLY A 85 -5.32 11.01 -3.99
N GLN A 86 -4.16 10.40 -4.25
CA GLN A 86 -3.21 10.89 -5.26
C GLN A 86 -3.67 10.52 -6.68
N THR A 87 -3.14 11.22 -7.67
CA THR A 87 -3.37 10.85 -9.07
C THR A 87 -2.62 9.56 -9.44
N LEU A 88 -3.16 8.80 -10.40
CA LEU A 88 -2.47 7.62 -10.94
C LEU A 88 -1.07 7.96 -11.46
N GLU A 89 -0.93 9.08 -12.16
CA GLU A 89 0.35 9.56 -12.68
C GLU A 89 1.38 9.78 -11.57
N LYS A 90 0.97 10.43 -10.48
CA LYS A 90 1.84 10.66 -9.32
C LYS A 90 2.28 9.34 -8.69
N ILE A 91 1.37 8.39 -8.50
CA ILE A 91 1.72 7.05 -7.98
C ILE A 91 2.70 6.33 -8.90
N LEU A 92 2.51 6.38 -10.21
CA LEU A 92 3.41 5.72 -11.17
C LEU A 92 4.82 6.32 -11.14
N ILE A 93 4.94 7.65 -11.01
CA ILE A 93 6.23 8.34 -10.88
C ILE A 93 6.88 8.00 -9.53
N ASP A 94 6.13 8.19 -8.44
CA ASP A 94 6.64 8.05 -7.08
C ASP A 94 6.95 6.60 -6.70
N SER A 95 6.46 5.60 -7.46
CA SER A 95 6.75 4.18 -7.27
C SER A 95 7.79 3.62 -8.24
N ASP A 96 8.30 4.39 -9.21
CA ASP A 96 9.24 3.84 -10.19
C ASP A 96 10.57 3.39 -9.56
N ARG A 97 10.95 3.99 -8.43
CA ARG A 97 12.06 3.55 -7.57
C ARG A 97 11.59 3.49 -6.13
N ASP A 98 12.45 2.95 -5.28
CA ASP A 98 12.28 2.95 -3.83
C ASP A 98 12.05 4.37 -3.33
N ASN A 99 10.83 4.63 -2.85
CA ASN A 99 10.44 5.90 -2.28
C ASN A 99 10.03 5.71 -0.83
N TRP A 100 10.78 6.37 0.05
CA TRP A 100 10.70 6.18 1.48
C TRP A 100 10.01 7.34 2.18
N PHE A 101 9.11 7.01 3.09
CA PHE A 101 8.33 7.95 3.87
C PHE A 101 8.53 7.66 5.36
N ASN A 102 8.63 8.71 6.16
CA ASN A 102 8.41 8.61 7.61
C ASN A 102 6.89 8.65 7.89
N ALA A 103 6.48 8.57 9.17
CA ALA A 103 5.07 8.56 9.53
C ALA A 103 4.31 9.85 9.14
N GLU A 104 4.94 11.02 9.26
CA GLU A 104 4.34 12.31 8.88
C GLU A 104 4.18 12.44 7.37
N ASP A 105 5.22 12.09 6.61
CA ASP A 105 5.18 12.08 5.14
C ASP A 105 4.13 11.08 4.65
N ALA A 106 4.04 9.91 5.29
CA ALA A 106 3.06 8.89 4.92
C ALA A 106 1.61 9.36 5.17
N LYS A 107 1.39 10.10 6.26
CA LYS A 107 0.10 10.72 6.55
C LYS A 107 -0.23 11.82 5.53
N ALA A 108 0.72 12.71 5.24
CA ALA A 108 0.56 13.78 4.26
C ALA A 108 0.32 13.24 2.84
N TYR A 109 0.95 12.12 2.48
CA TYR A 109 0.77 11.45 1.20
C TYR A 109 -0.58 10.73 1.08
N GLY A 110 -1.20 10.38 2.21
CA GLY A 110 -2.48 9.67 2.29
C GLY A 110 -2.37 8.16 2.45
N PHE A 111 -1.19 7.63 2.81
CA PHE A 111 -1.03 6.20 3.13
C PHE A 111 -1.70 5.81 4.45
N ILE A 112 -1.76 6.74 5.40
CA ILE A 112 -2.37 6.59 6.72
C ILE A 112 -3.18 7.84 7.07
N ASP A 113 -4.09 7.71 8.02
CA ASP A 113 -4.91 8.82 8.54
C ASP A 113 -4.33 9.40 9.85
N HIS A 114 -3.69 8.55 10.65
CA HIS A 114 -3.27 8.89 12.01
C HIS A 114 -1.88 8.34 12.36
N ILE A 115 -1.19 9.04 13.25
CA ILE A 115 0.04 8.56 13.90
C ILE A 115 -0.33 8.24 15.34
N ALA A 116 -0.11 7.00 15.77
CA ALA A 116 -0.53 6.50 17.09
C ALA A 116 0.68 6.10 17.94
N THR A 117 0.72 6.58 19.18
CA THR A 117 1.77 6.27 20.17
C THR A 117 1.40 5.14 21.11
N SER A 118 0.11 4.77 21.17
CA SER A 118 -0.40 3.67 22.00
C SER A 118 -1.61 2.99 21.33
N ASP A 119 -1.93 1.79 21.78
CA ASP A 119 -3.04 0.98 21.30
C ASP A 119 -4.42 1.62 21.56
N GLY A 120 -4.58 2.34 22.69
CA GLY A 120 -5.80 3.07 23.01
C GLY A 120 -6.18 4.18 22.01
N GLN A 121 -5.28 4.56 21.11
CA GLN A 121 -5.54 5.54 20.04
C GLN A 121 -6.02 4.88 18.74
N VAL A 122 -6.00 3.55 18.64
CA VAL A 122 -6.43 2.80 17.44
C VAL A 122 -7.89 2.40 17.59
N SER A 123 -8.76 2.97 16.75
CA SER A 123 -10.17 2.61 16.71
C SER A 123 -10.35 1.11 16.40
N GLY A 124 -11.04 0.37 17.27
CA GLY A 124 -11.27 -1.07 17.13
C GLY A 124 -10.50 -1.94 18.13
N GLY A 125 -9.61 -1.35 18.95
CA GLY A 125 -9.12 -1.97 20.18
C GLY A 125 -10.25 -2.11 21.20
N LYS A 126 -10.24 -3.18 22.00
CA LYS A 126 -11.20 -3.34 23.11
C LYS A 126 -11.05 -2.15 24.07
N ALA A 127 -12.18 -1.53 24.41
CA ALA A 127 -12.31 -0.65 25.58
C ALA A 127 -12.01 -1.42 26.88
#